data_AF-A0A9X5BC16-F1
#
_entry.id   AF-A0A9X5BC16-F1
#
_cell.length_a   1.000
_cell.length_b   1.000
_cell.length_c   1.000
_cell.angle_alpha   90.00
_cell.angle_beta   90.00
_cell.angle_gamma   90.00
#
_symmetry.space_group_name_H-M   'P 1'
#
loop_
_entity.id
_entity.type
_entity.pdbx_description
1 polymer ?
#
loop_
_entity_poly.entity_id
_entity_poly.type
_entity_poly.pdbx_seq_one_letter_code
_entity_poly.pdbx_strand_id
1 'polypeptide(L)'
;MKKLLQIVTKSLSILYKILPFFIGMYCYYPVFVEQDQRIYPFLDCLYASFRLYSGVTESDIPVGALLQVARFLALAATLSILVNLLNRMNDIINGIKLLGPDSTVVYGDSVYAGYVYGSLDQGLRIRGEEKFIAGASRYLLMFSGDAANLEFYSKNYESLKNKNVYIMLENISRQNIENPLITVFSIAESCARQYWKDHPVSQSERIAIIGFESLGKNILLYGLQMNLIDFQQHFEYHIFGDGAEFRREHTELDKMTPDEIIFYDDGVCEYAKMTHFDRIIICGVEGNDNIATVSKLLISAPIDCPVYVYAPNGDIITNLFGRDRVICFGAASSTASADMIFNGKSMEAARRQHEFYYKQYGGTPWEKLDSFKRYSNVSSSDYMYTIDRLLERGMPVESIARLEHIRWCRYHYIHNWKYGADTDSNKRIHNCLVPFSELSEEEKIKDIEAIKSKM
;
A
#
# COMPACT_ATOMS: atom_id res chain seq x y z
N MET A 1 4.28 -44.98 14.58
CA MET A 1 2.99 -45.42 13.99
C MET A 1 2.41 -44.45 12.95
N LYS A 2 2.12 -43.18 13.27
CA LYS A 2 1.49 -42.22 12.32
C LYS A 2 2.24 -42.06 10.97
N LYS A 3 3.58 -41.93 11.01
CA LYS A 3 4.43 -41.76 9.81
C LYS A 3 4.41 -42.99 8.88
N LEU A 4 4.40 -44.20 9.46
CA LEU A 4 4.32 -45.47 8.71
C LEU A 4 2.94 -45.63 8.05
N LEU A 5 1.86 -45.33 8.78
CA LEU A 5 0.50 -45.35 8.26
C LEU A 5 0.31 -44.35 7.11
N GLN A 6 0.95 -43.19 7.20
CA GLN A 6 0.93 -42.14 6.16
C GLN A 6 1.69 -42.55 4.89
N ILE A 7 2.80 -43.29 5.03
CA ILE A 7 3.55 -43.85 3.90
C ILE A 7 2.72 -44.95 3.21
N VAL A 8 2.15 -45.87 3.99
CA VAL A 8 1.33 -46.98 3.47
C VAL A 8 0.11 -46.45 2.71
N THR A 9 -0.62 -45.49 3.28
CA THR A 9 -1.76 -44.86 2.61
C THR A 9 -1.38 -44.11 1.34
N LYS A 10 -0.23 -43.41 1.32
CA LYS A 10 0.27 -42.73 0.12
C LYS A 10 0.63 -43.74 -0.99
N SER A 11 1.32 -44.83 -0.64
CA SER A 11 1.69 -45.90 -1.57
C SER A 11 0.47 -46.62 -2.13
N LEU A 12 -0.51 -46.96 -1.29
CA LEU A 12 -1.80 -47.50 -1.72
C LEU A 12 -2.50 -46.54 -2.69
N SER A 13 -2.43 -45.22 -2.44
CA SER A 13 -3.08 -44.22 -3.29
C SER A 13 -2.47 -44.11 -4.70
N ILE A 14 -1.18 -44.42 -4.83
CA ILE A 14 -0.47 -44.44 -6.12
C ILE A 14 -0.74 -45.79 -6.81
N LEU A 15 -0.70 -46.88 -6.05
CA LEU A 15 -0.86 -48.22 -6.58
C LEU A 15 -2.22 -48.40 -7.26
N TYR A 16 -3.34 -48.00 -6.64
CA TYR A 16 -4.66 -48.16 -7.27
C TYR A 16 -4.81 -47.31 -8.54
N LYS A 17 -4.05 -46.21 -8.67
CA LYS A 17 -4.09 -45.34 -9.86
C LYS A 17 -3.33 -45.91 -11.05
N ILE A 18 -2.39 -46.82 -10.84
CA ILE A 18 -1.54 -47.39 -11.89
C ILE A 18 -1.88 -48.87 -12.13
N LEU A 19 -2.41 -49.58 -11.13
CA LEU A 19 -2.82 -50.99 -11.23
C LEU A 19 -3.74 -51.29 -12.43
N PRO A 20 -4.74 -50.45 -12.79
CA PRO A 20 -5.61 -50.70 -13.94
C PRO A 20 -4.86 -50.79 -15.26
N PHE A 21 -3.80 -49.99 -15.42
CA PHE A 21 -2.93 -50.03 -16.59
C PHE A 21 -2.25 -51.40 -16.73
N PHE A 22 -1.67 -51.93 -15.66
CA PHE A 22 -1.00 -53.24 -15.68
C PHE A 22 -1.98 -54.39 -15.86
N ILE A 23 -3.19 -54.32 -15.27
CA ILE A 23 -4.23 -55.33 -15.51
C ILE A 23 -4.71 -55.27 -16.96
N GLY A 24 -4.88 -54.06 -17.52
CA GLY A 24 -5.15 -53.84 -18.94
C GLY A 24 -4.08 -54.51 -19.80
N MET A 25 -2.80 -54.31 -19.47
CA MET A 25 -1.73 -54.91 -20.25
C MET A 25 -1.76 -56.43 -20.21
N TYR A 26 -2.01 -57.00 -19.02
CA TYR A 26 -2.15 -58.43 -18.83
C TYR A 26 -3.32 -59.02 -19.66
N CYS A 27 -4.43 -58.28 -19.79
CA CYS A 27 -5.59 -58.73 -20.57
C CYS A 27 -5.38 -58.58 -22.08
N TYR A 28 -4.73 -57.51 -22.54
CA TYR A 28 -4.59 -57.20 -23.98
C TYR A 28 -3.38 -57.88 -24.62
N TYR A 29 -2.26 -58.02 -23.91
CA TYR A 29 -1.01 -58.49 -24.50
C TYR A 29 -1.10 -59.89 -25.14
N PRO A 30 -1.68 -60.92 -24.48
CA PRO A 30 -1.78 -62.26 -25.08
C PRO A 30 -2.61 -62.24 -26.37
N VAL A 31 -3.73 -61.50 -26.37
CA VAL A 31 -4.64 -61.39 -27.52
C VAL A 31 -3.98 -60.66 -28.69
N PHE A 32 -3.18 -59.62 -28.41
CA PHE A 32 -2.53 -58.83 -29.45
C PHE A 32 -1.34 -59.52 -30.10
N VAL A 33 -0.62 -60.36 -29.36
CA VAL A 33 0.49 -61.15 -29.91
C VAL A 33 -0.02 -62.25 -30.85
N GLU A 34 -1.23 -62.75 -30.64
CA GLU A 34 -1.87 -63.76 -31.49
C GLU A 34 -2.54 -63.18 -32.76
N GLN A 35 -2.64 -61.85 -32.87
CA GLN A 35 -3.23 -61.19 -34.04
C GLN A 35 -2.14 -60.83 -35.06
N ASP A 36 -2.03 -61.63 -36.13
CA ASP A 36 -1.06 -61.46 -37.23
C ASP A 36 -1.09 -60.07 -37.89
N GLN A 37 -2.18 -59.31 -37.75
CA GLN A 37 -2.35 -57.97 -38.33
C GLN A 37 -1.72 -56.84 -37.51
N ARG A 38 -1.31 -57.08 -36.26
CA ARG A 38 -0.72 -56.06 -35.39
C ARG A 38 0.80 -56.05 -35.48
N ILE A 39 1.34 -54.98 -36.08
CA ILE A 39 2.78 -54.82 -36.30
C ILE A 39 3.54 -54.60 -34.97
N TYR A 40 2.92 -53.94 -33.99
CA TYR A 40 3.53 -53.60 -32.69
C TYR A 40 2.62 -53.97 -31.50
N PRO A 41 2.41 -55.27 -31.23
CA PRO A 41 1.43 -55.74 -30.25
C PRO A 41 1.70 -55.24 -28.83
N PHE A 42 2.96 -54.99 -28.48
CA PHE A 42 3.33 -54.37 -27.21
C PHE A 42 2.88 -52.91 -27.10
N LEU A 43 3.11 -52.08 -28.13
CA LEU A 43 2.71 -50.66 -28.13
C LEU A 43 1.19 -50.51 -28.15
N ASP A 44 0.52 -51.34 -28.95
CA ASP A 44 -0.93 -51.41 -29.00
C ASP A 44 -1.53 -51.74 -27.63
N CYS A 45 -0.89 -52.67 -26.91
CA CYS A 45 -1.29 -53.07 -25.57
C CYS A 45 -1.14 -51.92 -24.56
N LEU A 46 -0.04 -51.16 -24.62
CA LEU A 46 0.15 -49.96 -23.79
C LEU A 46 -0.96 -48.92 -24.06
N TYR A 47 -1.25 -48.68 -25.34
CA TYR A 47 -2.27 -47.72 -25.76
C TYR A 47 -3.69 -48.16 -25.31
N ALA A 48 -4.07 -49.41 -25.58
CA ALA A 48 -5.35 -49.98 -25.17
C ALA A 48 -5.54 -49.96 -23.64
N SER A 49 -4.47 -50.22 -22.89
CA SER A 49 -4.47 -50.17 -21.43
C SER A 49 -4.64 -48.74 -20.90
N PHE A 50 -4.05 -47.75 -21.58
CA PHE A 50 -4.26 -46.34 -21.26
C PHE A 50 -5.68 -45.87 -21.55
N ARG A 51 -6.32 -46.36 -22.63
CA ARG A 51 -7.73 -46.04 -22.98
C ARG A 51 -8.74 -46.48 -21.92
N LEU A 52 -8.40 -47.43 -21.04
CA LEU A 52 -9.26 -47.79 -19.91
C LEU A 52 -9.55 -46.58 -19.00
N TYR A 53 -8.65 -45.59 -18.91
CA TYR A 53 -8.83 -44.38 -18.09
C TYR A 53 -9.86 -43.41 -18.66
N SER A 54 -10.20 -43.50 -19.94
CA SER A 54 -11.37 -42.84 -20.54
C SER A 54 -12.60 -43.75 -20.58
N GLY A 55 -12.51 -44.95 -20.00
CA GLY A 55 -13.57 -45.94 -19.99
C GLY A 55 -13.77 -46.63 -21.33
N VAL A 56 -12.80 -46.59 -22.24
CA VAL A 56 -12.92 -47.21 -23.57
C VAL A 56 -12.13 -48.52 -23.61
N THR A 57 -12.77 -49.57 -24.14
CA THR A 57 -12.13 -50.86 -24.43
C THR A 57 -11.96 -51.01 -25.94
N GLU A 58 -11.08 -51.92 -26.34
CA GLU A 58 -10.90 -52.27 -27.75
C GLU A 58 -12.11 -53.05 -28.27
N SER A 59 -12.63 -52.67 -29.44
CA SER A 59 -13.88 -53.22 -30.00
C SER A 59 -13.81 -54.70 -30.32
N ASP A 60 -12.62 -55.17 -30.70
CA ASP A 60 -12.42 -56.50 -31.27
C ASP A 60 -11.97 -57.53 -30.21
N ILE A 61 -12.05 -57.16 -28.93
CA ILE A 61 -11.60 -58.00 -27.81
C ILE A 61 -12.76 -58.23 -26.84
N PRO A 62 -13.09 -59.50 -26.54
CA PRO A 62 -14.11 -59.82 -25.55
C PRO A 62 -13.78 -59.21 -24.18
N VAL A 63 -14.72 -58.43 -23.63
CA VAL A 63 -14.50 -57.76 -22.35
C VAL A 63 -14.82 -58.71 -21.19
N GLY A 64 -13.83 -59.50 -20.78
CA GLY A 64 -13.91 -60.40 -19.63
C GLY A 64 -14.04 -59.67 -18.28
N ALA A 65 -14.38 -60.41 -17.23
CA ALA A 65 -14.61 -59.85 -15.89
C ALA A 65 -13.41 -59.05 -15.35
N LEU A 66 -12.19 -59.56 -15.54
CA LEU A 66 -10.96 -58.89 -15.10
C LEU A 66 -10.73 -57.55 -15.82
N LEU A 67 -11.03 -57.50 -17.13
CA LEU A 67 -10.90 -56.28 -17.94
C LEU A 67 -11.99 -55.25 -17.57
N GLN A 68 -13.21 -55.70 -17.24
CA GLN A 68 -14.24 -54.82 -16.68
C GLN A 68 -13.82 -54.22 -15.34
N VAL A 69 -13.25 -55.03 -14.44
CA VAL A 69 -12.71 -54.54 -13.15
C VAL A 69 -11.62 -53.50 -13.38
N ALA A 70 -10.68 -53.76 -14.31
CA ALA A 70 -9.65 -52.80 -14.68
C ALA A 70 -10.25 -51.50 -15.23
N ARG A 71 -11.25 -51.57 -16.12
CA ARG A 71 -11.96 -50.42 -16.67
C ARG A 71 -12.60 -49.55 -15.59
N PHE A 72 -13.33 -50.15 -14.64
CA PHE A 72 -13.96 -49.41 -13.56
C PHE A 72 -12.94 -48.80 -12.59
N LEU A 73 -11.87 -49.53 -12.26
CA LEU A 73 -10.79 -48.98 -11.43
C LEU A 73 -10.04 -47.83 -12.13
N ALA A 74 -9.83 -47.92 -13.45
CA ALA A 74 -9.22 -46.85 -14.25
C ALA A 74 -10.10 -45.60 -14.27
N LEU A 75 -11.42 -45.74 -14.45
CA LEU A 75 -12.38 -44.63 -14.35
C LEU A 75 -12.39 -44.00 -12.96
N ALA A 76 -12.36 -44.81 -11.89
CA ALA A 76 -12.27 -44.32 -10.52
C ALA A 76 -10.94 -43.57 -10.27
N ALA A 77 -9.83 -44.06 -10.83
CA ALA A 77 -8.55 -43.38 -10.80
C ALA A 77 -8.59 -42.02 -11.52
N THR A 78 -9.18 -41.96 -12.72
CA THR A 78 -9.38 -40.71 -13.48
C THR A 78 -10.22 -39.71 -12.68
N LEU A 79 -11.34 -40.14 -12.11
CA LEU A 79 -12.19 -39.28 -11.28
C LEU A 79 -11.42 -38.76 -10.06
N SER A 80 -10.65 -39.62 -9.37
CA SER A 80 -9.83 -39.18 -8.24
C SER A 80 -8.75 -38.17 -8.65
N ILE A 81 -8.13 -38.35 -9.82
CA ILE A 81 -7.15 -37.39 -10.36
C ILE A 81 -7.84 -36.06 -10.65
N LEU A 82 -9.01 -36.07 -11.30
CA LEU A 82 -9.79 -34.86 -11.59
C LEU A 82 -10.23 -34.12 -10.33
N VAL A 83 -10.78 -34.83 -9.33
CA VAL A 83 -11.18 -34.23 -8.05
C VAL A 83 -9.97 -33.63 -7.32
N ASN A 84 -8.83 -34.32 -7.32
CA ASN A 84 -7.60 -33.77 -6.73
C ASN A 84 -7.08 -32.54 -7.49
N LEU A 85 -7.21 -32.51 -8.82
CA LEU A 85 -6.83 -31.37 -9.64
C LEU A 85 -7.74 -30.17 -9.35
N LEU A 86 -9.06 -30.39 -9.28
CA LEU A 86 -10.04 -29.37 -8.91
C LEU A 86 -9.78 -28.81 -7.50
N ASN A 87 -9.51 -29.68 -6.53
CA ASN A 87 -9.19 -29.28 -5.15
C ASN A 87 -7.90 -28.45 -5.06
N ARG A 88 -6.94 -28.67 -5.98
CA ARG A 88 -5.67 -27.93 -6.04
C ARG A 88 -5.65 -26.84 -7.11
N MET A 89 -6.77 -26.56 -7.76
CA MET A 89 -6.81 -25.63 -8.88
C MET A 89 -6.37 -24.23 -8.43
N ASN A 90 -6.77 -23.81 -7.23
CA ASN A 90 -6.31 -22.56 -6.63
C ASN A 90 -4.79 -22.54 -6.39
N ASP A 91 -4.19 -23.65 -5.94
CA ASP A 91 -2.74 -23.75 -5.75
C ASP A 91 -1.99 -23.66 -7.09
N ILE A 92 -2.51 -24.28 -8.14
CA ILE A 92 -1.93 -24.22 -9.49
C ILE A 92 -2.03 -22.81 -10.05
N ILE A 93 -3.21 -22.19 -9.94
CA ILE A 93 -3.43 -20.80 -10.36
C ILE A 93 -2.45 -19.89 -9.61
N ASN A 94 -2.38 -19.99 -8.28
CA ASN A 94 -1.43 -19.22 -7.48
C ASN A 94 0.01 -19.50 -7.89
N GLY A 95 0.38 -20.76 -8.17
CA GLY A 95 1.69 -21.13 -8.69
C GLY A 95 2.06 -20.41 -9.98
N ILE A 96 1.10 -20.28 -10.92
CA ILE A 96 1.29 -19.53 -12.17
C ILE A 96 1.44 -18.03 -11.86
N LYS A 97 0.56 -17.47 -11.02
CA LYS A 97 0.62 -16.04 -10.62
C LYS A 97 1.96 -15.66 -10.01
N LEU A 98 2.56 -16.53 -9.20
CA LEU A 98 3.85 -16.31 -8.52
C LEU A 98 5.04 -16.16 -9.49
N LEU A 99 4.92 -16.62 -10.73
CA LEU A 99 5.96 -16.44 -11.76
C LEU A 99 6.03 -15.00 -12.27
N GLY A 100 4.97 -14.20 -12.04
CA GLY A 100 4.92 -12.81 -12.49
C GLY A 100 5.86 -11.91 -11.68
N PRO A 101 6.55 -10.95 -12.32
CA PRO A 101 7.51 -10.06 -11.67
C PRO A 101 6.88 -9.18 -10.59
N ASP A 102 5.57 -8.91 -10.71
CA ASP A 102 4.78 -8.07 -9.82
C ASP A 102 3.80 -8.89 -8.95
N SER A 103 4.01 -10.20 -8.85
CA SER A 103 3.20 -11.10 -8.02
C SER A 103 3.15 -10.61 -6.57
N THR A 104 1.94 -10.44 -6.05
CA THR A 104 1.69 -9.81 -4.75
C THR A 104 0.79 -10.67 -3.91
N VAL A 105 1.29 -11.06 -2.73
CA VAL A 105 0.49 -11.76 -1.72
C VAL A 105 0.04 -10.75 -0.66
N VAL A 106 -1.27 -10.67 -0.44
CA VAL A 106 -1.88 -9.75 0.54
C VAL A 106 -2.36 -10.54 1.76
N TYR A 107 -1.80 -10.23 2.93
CA TYR A 107 -2.24 -10.76 4.23
C TYR A 107 -2.91 -9.65 5.04
N GLY A 108 -3.92 -10.02 5.83
CA GLY A 108 -4.55 -9.12 6.79
C GLY A 108 -6.07 -9.14 6.76
N ASP A 109 -6.64 -8.65 7.85
CA ASP A 109 -8.06 -8.55 8.17
C ASP A 109 -8.57 -7.10 8.18
N SER A 110 -7.71 -6.11 7.92
CA SER A 110 -8.12 -4.71 7.79
C SER A 110 -9.14 -4.55 6.66
N VAL A 111 -10.12 -3.66 6.88
CA VAL A 111 -11.10 -3.27 5.85
C VAL A 111 -10.41 -2.75 4.59
N TYR A 112 -9.26 -2.10 4.72
CA TYR A 112 -8.47 -1.56 3.62
C TYR A 112 -7.76 -2.65 2.78
N ALA A 113 -7.48 -3.83 3.36
CA ALA A 113 -6.83 -4.93 2.64
C ALA A 113 -7.67 -5.44 1.46
N GLY A 114 -8.99 -5.37 1.57
CA GLY A 114 -9.92 -5.72 0.49
C GLY A 114 -9.83 -4.75 -0.70
N TYR A 115 -9.76 -3.45 -0.43
CA TYR A 115 -9.64 -2.42 -1.45
C TYR A 115 -8.32 -2.51 -2.20
N VAL A 116 -7.19 -2.66 -1.50
CA VAL A 116 -5.88 -2.82 -2.16
C VAL A 116 -5.87 -4.09 -3.01
N TYR A 117 -6.36 -5.22 -2.46
CA TYR A 117 -6.47 -6.46 -3.21
C TYR A 117 -7.33 -6.32 -4.49
N GLY A 118 -8.46 -5.61 -4.38
CA GLY A 118 -9.35 -5.32 -5.51
C GLY A 118 -8.68 -4.51 -6.62
N SER A 119 -7.79 -3.58 -6.26
CA SER A 119 -7.06 -2.72 -7.19
C SER A 119 -5.83 -3.35 -7.86
N LEU A 120 -5.33 -4.48 -7.34
CA LEU A 120 -4.22 -5.22 -7.94
C LEU A 120 -4.66 -5.95 -9.23
N ASP A 121 -3.70 -6.15 -10.15
CA ASP A 121 -3.87 -7.01 -11.32
C ASP A 121 -4.36 -8.41 -10.91
N GLN A 122 -5.49 -8.84 -11.48
CA GLN A 122 -6.14 -10.10 -11.20
C GLN A 122 -5.22 -11.32 -11.47
N GLY A 123 -4.34 -11.21 -12.47
CA GLY A 123 -3.37 -12.22 -12.86
C GLY A 123 -2.13 -12.29 -11.95
N LEU A 124 -1.97 -11.35 -11.01
CA LEU A 124 -0.79 -11.26 -10.13
C LEU A 124 -1.14 -11.21 -8.64
N ARG A 125 -2.41 -10.98 -8.30
CA ARG A 125 -2.87 -10.93 -6.90
C ARG A 125 -3.18 -12.30 -6.31
N ILE A 126 -2.71 -12.51 -5.09
CA ILE A 126 -2.91 -13.72 -4.30
C ILE A 126 -3.36 -13.30 -2.89
N ARG A 127 -4.45 -13.90 -2.38
CA ARG A 127 -4.89 -13.66 -1.00
C ARG A 127 -4.14 -14.62 -0.10
N GLY A 128 -3.45 -14.08 0.89
CA GLY A 128 -2.83 -14.85 1.95
C GLY A 128 -3.85 -15.19 3.03
N GLU A 129 -3.80 -16.43 3.50
CA GLU A 129 -4.64 -16.95 4.60
C GLU A 129 -3.74 -17.46 5.73
N GLU A 130 -4.14 -18.51 6.46
CA GLU A 130 -3.36 -19.05 7.58
C GLU A 130 -1.98 -19.59 7.20
N LYS A 131 -1.85 -20.15 5.98
CA LYS A 131 -0.60 -20.73 5.49
C LYS A 131 0.21 -19.69 4.71
N PHE A 132 1.48 -19.56 5.05
CA PHE A 132 2.41 -18.73 4.32
C PHE A 132 2.63 -19.25 2.88
N ILE A 133 2.39 -18.38 1.91
CA ILE A 133 2.64 -18.56 0.48
C ILE A 133 4.00 -17.95 0.15
N ALA A 134 4.98 -18.79 -0.13
CA ALA A 134 6.32 -18.35 -0.52
C ALA A 134 6.42 -18.08 -2.02
N GLY A 135 7.49 -17.40 -2.43
CA GLY A 135 7.86 -17.23 -3.84
C GLY A 135 7.41 -15.92 -4.48
N ALA A 136 6.51 -15.17 -3.85
CA ALA A 136 6.04 -13.90 -4.42
C ALA A 136 7.16 -12.84 -4.49
N SER A 137 6.99 -11.90 -5.41
CA SER A 137 7.86 -10.73 -5.55
C SER A 137 7.61 -9.70 -4.46
N ARG A 138 6.33 -9.51 -4.08
CA ARG A 138 5.87 -8.54 -3.08
C ARG A 138 4.96 -9.18 -2.05
N TYR A 139 5.07 -8.71 -0.81
CA TYR A 139 4.19 -9.09 0.29
C TYR A 139 3.57 -7.83 0.89
N LEU A 140 2.26 -7.83 1.07
CA LEU A 140 1.51 -6.73 1.67
C LEU A 140 0.89 -7.23 2.98
N LEU A 141 1.22 -6.58 4.09
CA LEU A 141 0.70 -6.87 5.43
C LEU A 141 -0.22 -5.74 5.87
N MET A 142 -1.50 -6.05 6.06
CA MET A 142 -2.58 -5.12 6.42
C MET A 142 -3.50 -5.72 7.47
N PHE A 143 -2.95 -6.09 8.62
CA PHE A 143 -3.72 -6.51 9.78
C PHE A 143 -4.31 -5.30 10.51
N SER A 144 -5.36 -5.55 11.30
CA SER A 144 -6.14 -4.56 12.05
C SER A 144 -5.34 -3.67 13.01
N GLY A 145 -4.10 -4.03 13.35
CA GLY A 145 -3.22 -3.17 14.14
C GLY A 145 -1.73 -3.44 13.93
N ASP A 146 -0.91 -2.46 14.29
CA ASP A 146 0.55 -2.48 14.09
C ASP A 146 1.20 -3.72 14.72
N ALA A 147 0.77 -4.11 15.92
CA ALA A 147 1.29 -5.31 16.60
C ALA A 147 1.07 -6.59 15.80
N ALA A 148 -0.12 -6.77 15.21
CA ALA A 148 -0.44 -7.96 14.42
C ALA A 148 0.37 -8.01 13.11
N ASN A 149 0.59 -6.85 12.47
CA ASN A 149 1.46 -6.73 11.30
C ASN A 149 2.91 -7.14 11.64
N LEU A 150 3.44 -6.63 12.74
CA LEU A 150 4.80 -6.94 13.20
C LEU A 150 4.96 -8.38 13.66
N GLU A 151 3.96 -8.94 14.36
CA GLU A 151 3.94 -10.35 14.78
C GLU A 151 3.98 -11.28 13.56
N PHE A 152 3.14 -11.00 12.54
CA PHE A 152 3.15 -11.78 11.31
C PHE A 152 4.50 -11.70 10.60
N TYR A 153 5.08 -10.51 10.49
CA TYR A 153 6.41 -10.33 9.89
C TYR A 153 7.48 -11.11 10.65
N SER A 154 7.50 -11.00 11.99
CA SER A 154 8.44 -11.69 12.88
C SER A 154 8.35 -13.21 12.74
N LYS A 155 7.13 -13.76 12.80
CA LYS A 155 6.85 -15.19 12.64
C LYS A 155 7.35 -15.76 11.31
N ASN A 156 7.34 -14.96 10.25
CA ASN A 156 7.72 -15.36 8.89
C ASN A 156 9.04 -14.72 8.42
N TYR A 157 9.86 -14.18 9.34
CA TYR A 157 11.03 -13.37 9.02
C TYR A 157 11.99 -14.05 8.04
N GLU A 158 12.30 -15.32 8.25
CA GLU A 158 13.23 -16.07 7.39
C GLU A 158 12.77 -16.14 5.93
N SER A 159 11.46 -16.14 5.68
CA SER A 159 10.89 -16.16 4.34
C SER A 159 10.73 -14.76 3.73
N LEU A 160 10.67 -13.73 4.57
CA LEU A 160 10.39 -12.35 4.18
C LEU A 160 11.63 -11.44 4.12
N LYS A 161 12.70 -11.74 4.85
CA LYS A 161 13.86 -10.84 5.03
C LYS A 161 14.56 -10.37 3.74
N ASN A 162 14.43 -11.14 2.66
CA ASN A 162 15.00 -10.85 1.34
C ASN A 162 13.92 -10.54 0.29
N LYS A 163 12.72 -10.12 0.73
CA LYS A 163 11.56 -9.84 -0.12
C LYS A 163 11.10 -8.40 0.08
N ASN A 164 10.49 -7.83 -0.95
CA ASN A 164 9.83 -6.54 -0.82
C ASN A 164 8.57 -6.70 0.02
N VAL A 165 8.57 -6.11 1.21
CA VAL A 165 7.45 -6.18 2.16
C VAL A 165 6.89 -4.79 2.40
N TYR A 166 5.60 -4.65 2.17
CA TYR A 166 4.82 -3.45 2.44
C TYR A 166 4.01 -3.70 3.70
N ILE A 167 4.18 -2.88 4.73
CA ILE A 167 3.58 -3.10 6.05
C ILE A 167 2.78 -1.87 6.44
N MET A 168 1.48 -2.07 6.73
CA MET A 168 0.62 -1.01 7.27
C MET A 168 0.95 -0.81 8.75
N LEU A 169 1.52 0.34 9.12
CA LEU A 169 1.73 0.74 10.51
C LEU A 169 1.25 2.19 10.66
N GLU A 170 0.23 2.41 11.49
CA GLU A 170 -0.41 3.72 11.65
C GLU A 170 0.28 4.61 12.68
N ASN A 171 1.00 4.03 13.65
CA ASN A 171 1.61 4.75 14.77
C ASN A 171 3.14 4.68 14.80
N ILE A 172 3.76 4.10 13.79
CA ILE A 172 5.22 3.90 13.75
C ILE A 172 5.86 4.83 12.71
N SER A 173 6.80 5.66 13.16
CA SER A 173 7.58 6.51 12.27
C SER A 173 8.47 5.70 11.33
N ARG A 174 8.35 5.98 10.03
CA ARG A 174 9.05 5.30 8.95
C ARG A 174 10.53 5.65 8.85
N GLN A 175 10.94 6.76 9.47
CA GLN A 175 12.30 7.30 9.33
C GLN A 175 13.38 6.41 9.93
N ASN A 176 13.02 5.60 10.93
CA ASN A 176 13.94 4.72 11.62
C ASN A 176 14.02 3.32 10.99
N ILE A 177 13.39 3.12 9.82
CA ILE A 177 13.41 1.84 9.12
C ILE A 177 14.60 1.80 8.19
N GLU A 178 15.59 0.98 8.52
CA GLU A 178 16.84 0.89 7.76
C GLU A 178 16.77 -0.12 6.60
N ASN A 179 15.90 -1.12 6.69
CA ASN A 179 15.82 -2.16 5.66
C ASN A 179 15.17 -1.61 4.38
N PRO A 180 15.91 -1.50 3.25
CA PRO A 180 15.36 -0.93 2.01
C PRO A 180 14.28 -1.79 1.35
N LEU A 181 14.18 -3.07 1.73
CA LEU A 181 13.14 -3.99 1.24
C LEU A 181 11.83 -3.88 2.04
N ILE A 182 11.81 -3.13 3.14
CA ILE A 182 10.61 -2.87 3.93
C ILE A 182 10.11 -1.47 3.61
N THR A 183 8.88 -1.38 3.13
CA THR A 183 8.16 -0.13 2.97
C THR A 183 7.03 -0.09 3.99
N VAL A 184 7.12 0.81 4.96
CA VAL A 184 5.97 1.08 5.85
C VAL A 184 5.10 2.14 5.22
N PHE A 185 3.79 1.95 5.35
CA PHE A 185 2.79 2.93 4.94
C PHE A 185 1.68 3.04 6.00
N SER A 186 0.91 4.12 5.92
CA SER A 186 -0.21 4.47 6.78
C SER A 186 -1.34 4.97 5.89
N ILE A 187 -2.56 4.50 6.16
CA ILE A 187 -3.77 4.95 5.46
C ILE A 187 -4.08 6.39 5.85
N ALA A 188 -3.86 6.77 7.11
CA ALA A 188 -4.04 8.14 7.58
C ALA A 188 -3.13 9.13 6.84
N GLU A 189 -1.85 8.78 6.68
CA GLU A 189 -0.89 9.60 5.91
C GLU A 189 -1.31 9.73 4.44
N SER A 190 -1.65 8.60 3.80
CA SER A 190 -2.12 8.60 2.41
C SER A 190 -3.39 9.43 2.24
N CYS A 191 -4.32 9.35 3.19
CA CYS A 191 -5.55 10.13 3.18
C CYS A 191 -5.27 11.63 3.30
N ALA A 192 -4.40 12.06 4.23
CA ALA A 192 -4.05 13.46 4.41
C ALA A 192 -3.31 14.04 3.19
N ARG A 193 -2.40 13.27 2.62
CA ARG A 193 -1.69 13.61 1.38
C ARG A 193 -2.65 13.83 0.21
N GLN A 194 -3.63 12.93 0.05
CA GLN A 194 -4.63 13.04 -1.00
C GLN A 194 -5.58 14.22 -0.77
N TYR A 195 -6.01 14.43 0.48
CA TYR A 195 -6.90 15.53 0.86
C TYR A 195 -6.37 16.91 0.41
N TRP A 196 -5.10 17.22 0.69
CA TRP A 196 -4.53 18.51 0.30
C TRP A 196 -4.30 18.65 -1.21
N LYS A 197 -4.19 17.55 -1.95
CA LYS A 197 -4.15 17.56 -3.42
C LYS A 197 -5.53 17.83 -4.03
N ASP A 198 -6.57 17.21 -3.46
CA ASP A 198 -7.95 17.34 -3.96
C ASP A 198 -8.58 18.68 -3.55
N HIS A 199 -8.17 19.24 -2.40
CA HIS A 199 -8.74 20.45 -1.83
C HIS A 199 -7.67 21.50 -1.50
N PRO A 200 -6.87 21.92 -2.49
CA PRO A 200 -5.72 22.78 -2.25
C PRO A 200 -6.17 24.19 -1.82
N VAL A 201 -5.33 24.83 -1.03
CA VAL A 201 -5.53 26.24 -0.64
C VAL A 201 -5.23 27.19 -1.79
N SER A 202 -5.77 28.40 -1.71
CA SER A 202 -5.54 29.47 -2.69
C SER A 202 -5.15 30.82 -2.09
N GLN A 203 -5.33 30.96 -0.78
CA GLN A 203 -4.98 32.10 0.07
C GLN A 203 -4.74 31.59 1.49
N SER A 204 -4.20 32.44 2.36
CA SER A 204 -4.15 32.17 3.81
C SER A 204 -5.54 31.87 4.36
N GLU A 205 -5.66 30.83 5.18
CA GLU A 205 -6.93 30.38 5.75
C GLU A 205 -6.77 30.15 7.26
N ARG A 206 -7.85 30.44 8.01
CA ARG A 206 -8.06 29.92 9.36
C ARG A 206 -8.73 28.55 9.25
N ILE A 207 -8.00 27.51 9.63
CA ILE A 207 -8.38 26.11 9.43
C ILE A 207 -8.66 25.46 10.78
N ALA A 208 -9.89 25.02 11.01
CA ALA A 208 -10.24 24.17 12.15
C ALA A 208 -10.02 22.69 11.81
N ILE A 209 -9.25 21.98 12.62
CA ILE A 209 -9.07 20.51 12.54
C ILE A 209 -9.71 19.91 13.79
N ILE A 210 -10.82 19.21 13.60
CA ILE A 210 -11.61 18.58 14.67
C ILE A 210 -11.32 17.08 14.69
N GLY A 211 -10.75 16.61 15.80
CA GLY A 211 -10.20 15.26 15.94
C GLY A 211 -8.71 15.23 15.62
N PHE A 212 -7.88 14.83 16.59
CA PHE A 212 -6.42 14.90 16.49
C PHE A 212 -5.70 13.57 16.74
N GLU A 213 -6.33 12.50 16.26
CA GLU A 213 -5.71 11.18 16.16
C GLU A 213 -4.75 11.10 14.94
N SER A 214 -4.36 9.90 14.51
CA SER A 214 -3.41 9.71 13.40
C SER A 214 -3.77 10.51 12.14
N LEU A 215 -5.04 10.54 11.72
CA LEU A 215 -5.45 11.33 10.55
C LEU A 215 -5.32 12.84 10.78
N GLY A 216 -5.81 13.37 11.89
CA GLY A 216 -5.71 14.81 12.21
C GLY A 216 -4.27 15.29 12.32
N LYS A 217 -3.40 14.49 12.95
CA LYS A 217 -1.95 14.72 12.99
C LYS A 217 -1.36 14.82 11.58
N ASN A 218 -1.70 13.87 10.70
CA ASN A 218 -1.21 13.86 9.32
C ASN A 218 -1.80 15.00 8.47
N ILE A 219 -3.06 15.40 8.66
CA ILE A 219 -3.67 16.55 8.00
C ILE A 219 -2.88 17.83 8.33
N LEU A 220 -2.54 18.04 9.61
CA LEU A 220 -1.72 19.17 10.03
C LEU A 220 -0.31 19.10 9.40
N LEU A 221 0.39 17.97 9.54
CA LEU A 221 1.77 17.82 9.05
C LEU A 221 1.91 18.02 7.54
N TYR A 222 0.96 17.52 6.74
CA TYR A 222 0.93 17.80 5.30
C TYR A 222 0.49 19.22 5.00
N GLY A 223 -0.46 19.79 5.74
CA GLY A 223 -0.88 21.18 5.57
C GLY A 223 0.30 22.14 5.72
N LEU A 224 1.09 21.97 6.78
CA LEU A 224 2.29 22.77 7.05
C LEU A 224 3.33 22.71 5.92
N GLN A 225 3.42 21.60 5.19
CA GLN A 225 4.37 21.45 4.08
C GLN A 225 3.77 21.89 2.74
N MET A 226 2.50 21.61 2.50
CA MET A 226 1.89 21.69 1.17
C MET A 226 1.20 23.03 0.92
N ASN A 227 0.74 23.71 1.97
CA ASN A 227 0.02 24.99 1.89
C ASN A 227 0.99 26.18 1.80
N LEU A 228 2.14 26.00 1.18
CA LEU A 228 3.10 27.06 0.86
C LEU A 228 2.74 27.66 -0.49
N ILE A 229 2.13 28.84 -0.49
CA ILE A 229 1.62 29.50 -1.69
C ILE A 229 2.14 30.93 -1.85
N ASP A 230 2.60 31.56 -0.76
CA ASP A 230 3.21 32.88 -0.74
C ASP A 230 4.16 33.01 0.46
N PHE A 231 5.22 33.82 0.35
CA PHE A 231 6.19 33.98 1.44
C PHE A 231 5.72 34.92 2.57
N GLN A 232 4.63 35.66 2.35
CA GLN A 232 3.92 36.48 3.32
C GLN A 232 2.61 35.84 3.79
N GLN A 233 2.37 34.57 3.44
CA GLN A 233 1.19 33.84 3.92
C GLN A 233 1.12 33.81 5.45
N HIS A 234 -0.06 33.54 5.99
CA HIS A 234 -0.26 33.40 7.42
C HIS A 234 -1.47 32.51 7.67
N PHE A 235 -1.24 31.20 7.69
CA PHE A 235 -2.26 30.22 8.03
C PHE A 235 -2.37 30.07 9.55
N GLU A 236 -3.59 29.90 10.03
CA GLU A 236 -3.85 29.55 11.43
C GLU A 236 -4.48 28.15 11.47
N TYR A 237 -3.77 27.18 12.06
CA TYR A 237 -4.26 25.82 12.26
C TYR A 237 -4.77 25.65 13.69
N HIS A 238 -6.09 25.56 13.84
CA HIS A 238 -6.77 25.40 15.12
C HIS A 238 -7.12 23.94 15.36
N ILE A 239 -6.43 23.31 16.31
CA ILE A 239 -6.51 21.89 16.59
C ILE A 239 -7.46 21.65 17.77
N PHE A 240 -8.60 21.03 17.52
CA PHE A 240 -9.55 20.62 18.54
C PHE A 240 -9.37 19.12 18.83
N GLY A 241 -8.59 18.83 19.87
CA GLY A 241 -8.21 17.49 20.31
C GLY A 241 -6.92 17.51 21.13
N ASP A 242 -6.63 16.42 21.84
CA ASP A 242 -5.43 16.33 22.69
C ASP A 242 -4.15 16.34 21.84
N GLY A 243 -3.42 17.46 21.87
CA GLY A 243 -2.14 17.62 21.19
C GLY A 243 -0.91 17.41 22.08
N ALA A 244 -1.08 17.01 23.35
CA ALA A 244 0.01 17.02 24.33
C ALA A 244 1.16 16.06 23.97
N GLU A 245 0.85 14.87 23.47
CA GLU A 245 1.87 13.93 22.97
C GLU A 245 2.53 14.47 21.70
N PHE A 246 1.74 14.91 20.72
CA PHE A 246 2.25 15.42 19.45
C PHE A 246 3.25 16.56 19.65
N ARG A 247 2.96 17.52 20.54
CA ARG A 247 3.87 18.63 20.85
C ARG A 247 5.15 18.18 21.57
N ARG A 248 5.09 17.11 22.37
CA ARG A 248 6.31 16.53 22.99
C ARG A 248 7.20 15.85 21.94
N GLU A 249 6.60 15.28 20.91
CA GLU A 249 7.31 14.61 19.82
C GLU A 249 7.87 15.56 18.76
N HIS A 250 7.28 16.74 18.60
CA HIS A 250 7.65 17.75 17.58
C HIS A 250 8.22 19.01 18.25
N THR A 251 9.49 18.97 18.63
CA THR A 251 10.13 19.99 19.48
C THR A 251 10.42 21.30 18.76
N GLU A 252 10.44 21.30 17.43
CA GLU A 252 10.74 22.48 16.58
C GLU A 252 9.47 23.00 15.86
N LEU A 253 8.28 22.67 16.37
CA LEU A 253 7.01 23.06 15.76
C LEU A 253 6.79 24.59 15.79
N ASP A 254 7.45 25.31 16.70
CA ASP A 254 7.45 26.78 16.77
C ASP A 254 8.15 27.44 15.56
N LYS A 255 8.93 26.68 14.78
CA LYS A 255 9.61 27.16 13.57
C LYS A 255 8.73 27.24 12.33
N MET A 256 7.43 26.94 12.43
CA MET A 256 6.48 26.99 11.31
C MET A 256 6.08 28.40 10.89
N THR A 257 6.70 29.44 11.48
CA THR A 257 6.47 30.85 11.16
C THR A 257 6.50 31.12 9.65
N PRO A 258 5.70 32.07 9.14
CA PRO A 258 4.74 32.90 9.87
C PRO A 258 3.42 32.19 10.25
N ASP A 259 3.21 30.94 9.84
CA ASP A 259 1.97 30.21 10.15
C ASP A 259 1.90 29.84 11.64
N GLU A 260 0.68 29.80 12.19
CA GLU A 260 0.40 29.54 13.60
C GLU A 260 -0.34 28.21 13.80
N ILE A 261 -0.06 27.55 14.93
CA ILE A 261 -0.71 26.30 15.33
C ILE A 261 -1.22 26.48 16.75
N ILE A 262 -2.54 26.42 16.92
CA ILE A 262 -3.25 26.74 18.15
C ILE A 262 -3.98 25.50 18.62
N PHE A 263 -3.69 25.04 19.84
CA PHE A 263 -4.27 23.81 20.38
C PHE A 263 -5.35 24.09 21.42
N TYR A 264 -6.46 23.38 21.28
CA TYR A 264 -7.56 23.29 22.23
C TYR A 264 -7.61 21.85 22.76
N ASP A 265 -6.77 21.56 23.76
CA ASP A 265 -6.52 20.19 24.24
C ASP A 265 -7.73 19.54 24.93
N ASP A 266 -8.72 20.34 25.35
CA ASP A 266 -9.99 19.83 25.87
C ASP A 266 -10.89 19.23 24.78
N GLY A 267 -10.54 19.46 23.50
CA GLY A 267 -11.31 19.03 22.34
C GLY A 267 -12.68 19.70 22.22
N VAL A 268 -12.98 20.70 23.04
CA VAL A 268 -14.30 21.33 23.10
C VAL A 268 -14.45 22.30 21.93
N CYS A 269 -15.24 21.90 20.95
CA CYS A 269 -15.65 22.78 19.86
C CYS A 269 -16.85 23.64 20.31
N GLU A 270 -16.59 24.90 20.64
CA GLU A 270 -17.66 25.90 20.74
C GLU A 270 -18.21 26.20 19.35
N TYR A 271 -19.31 25.54 18.98
CA TYR A 271 -19.86 25.61 17.61
C TYR A 271 -20.13 27.04 17.13
N ALA A 272 -20.50 27.97 18.02
CA ALA A 272 -20.70 29.37 17.67
C ALA A 272 -19.43 30.06 17.16
N LYS A 273 -18.23 29.65 17.60
CA LYS A 273 -16.95 30.19 17.13
C LYS A 273 -16.55 29.65 15.76
N MET A 274 -17.22 28.59 15.28
CA MET A 274 -16.85 27.91 14.04
C MET A 274 -17.12 28.75 12.79
N THR A 275 -17.96 29.79 12.89
CA THR A 275 -18.25 30.74 11.81
C THR A 275 -17.05 31.64 11.46
N HIS A 276 -15.99 31.64 12.27
CA HIS A 276 -14.79 32.44 12.04
C HIS A 276 -13.69 31.70 11.25
N PHE A 277 -13.91 30.42 10.91
CA PHE A 277 -12.97 29.63 10.12
C PHE A 277 -13.32 29.67 8.64
N ASP A 278 -12.30 29.73 7.80
CA ASP A 278 -12.43 29.63 6.34
C ASP A 278 -12.60 28.17 5.90
N ARG A 279 -12.17 27.23 6.74
CA ARG A 279 -12.22 25.79 6.48
C ARG A 279 -12.38 25.00 7.77
N ILE A 280 -13.27 24.02 7.76
CA ILE A 280 -13.44 23.08 8.87
C ILE A 280 -13.17 21.66 8.37
N ILE A 281 -12.27 20.94 9.03
CA ILE A 281 -11.89 19.56 8.72
C ILE A 281 -12.24 18.68 9.91
N ILE A 282 -13.18 17.76 9.73
CA ILE A 282 -13.62 16.81 10.75
C ILE A 282 -13.00 15.45 10.43
N CYS A 283 -12.08 15.02 11.28
CA CYS A 283 -11.27 13.82 11.11
C CYS A 283 -11.09 13.06 12.43
N GLY A 284 -12.15 13.03 13.25
CA GLY A 284 -12.24 12.21 14.45
C GLY A 284 -12.22 10.70 14.14
N VAL A 285 -12.36 9.90 15.20
CA VAL A 285 -12.29 8.43 15.14
C VAL A 285 -13.29 7.86 14.12
N GLU A 286 -12.89 6.81 13.41
CA GLU A 286 -13.72 6.11 12.43
C GLU A 286 -15.10 5.75 13.00
N GLY A 287 -16.19 6.10 12.29
CA GLY A 287 -17.56 5.73 12.65
C GLY A 287 -18.59 6.85 12.49
N ASN A 288 -19.71 6.72 13.21
CA ASN A 288 -20.83 7.67 13.17
C ASN A 288 -20.52 9.01 13.87
N ASP A 289 -19.37 9.14 14.53
CA ASP A 289 -19.02 10.30 15.35
C ASP A 289 -18.74 11.56 14.52
N ASN A 290 -18.11 11.41 13.35
CA ASN A 290 -17.92 12.52 12.41
C ASN A 290 -19.26 13.04 11.90
N ILE A 291 -20.20 12.13 11.60
CA ILE A 291 -21.56 12.48 11.15
C ILE A 291 -22.32 13.24 12.24
N ALA A 292 -22.24 12.76 13.48
CA ALA A 292 -22.87 13.41 14.62
C ALA A 292 -22.27 14.81 14.87
N THR A 293 -20.96 14.97 14.70
CA THR A 293 -20.27 16.25 14.82
C THR A 293 -20.74 17.25 13.77
N VAL A 294 -20.82 16.82 12.51
CA VAL A 294 -21.38 17.64 11.41
C VAL A 294 -22.81 18.06 11.74
N SER A 295 -23.67 17.12 12.14
CA SER A 295 -25.05 17.42 12.47
C SER A 295 -25.18 18.47 13.58
N LYS A 296 -24.42 18.33 14.67
CA LYS A 296 -24.41 19.30 15.78
C LYS A 296 -23.88 20.66 15.32
N LEU A 297 -22.80 20.68 14.54
CA LEU A 297 -22.20 21.90 14.00
C LEU A 297 -23.20 22.70 13.15
N LEU A 298 -23.84 22.03 12.17
CA LEU A 298 -24.76 22.69 11.24
C LEU A 298 -26.05 23.20 11.89
N ILE A 299 -26.49 22.57 12.99
CA ILE A 299 -27.66 23.03 13.78
C ILE A 299 -27.27 24.20 14.69
N SER A 300 -26.06 24.17 15.25
CA SER A 300 -25.64 25.10 16.31
C SER A 300 -25.12 26.43 15.78
N ALA A 301 -24.69 26.49 14.52
CA ALA A 301 -24.11 27.70 13.94
C ALA A 301 -24.40 27.84 12.43
N PRO A 302 -24.55 29.08 11.92
CA PRO A 302 -24.67 29.36 10.49
C PRO A 302 -23.30 29.23 9.81
N ILE A 303 -22.85 28.00 9.58
CA ILE A 303 -21.58 27.73 8.88
C ILE A 303 -21.74 27.98 7.39
N ASP A 304 -21.04 28.99 6.88
CA ASP A 304 -21.03 29.37 5.45
C ASP A 304 -19.76 28.89 4.72
N CYS A 305 -18.76 28.40 5.45
CA CYS A 305 -17.53 27.84 4.87
C CYS A 305 -17.68 26.34 4.55
N PRO A 306 -16.80 25.79 3.67
CA PRO A 306 -16.80 24.36 3.38
C PRO A 306 -16.44 23.52 4.62
N VAL A 307 -17.25 22.49 4.89
CA VAL A 307 -17.00 21.49 5.94
C VAL A 307 -16.54 20.19 5.30
N TYR A 308 -15.27 19.84 5.51
CA TYR A 308 -14.67 18.61 5.03
C TYR A 308 -14.79 17.52 6.08
N VAL A 309 -15.26 16.34 5.71
CA VAL A 309 -15.59 15.27 6.65
C VAL A 309 -14.94 13.97 6.21
N TYR A 310 -14.14 13.38 7.11
CA TYR A 310 -13.55 12.08 6.87
C TYR A 310 -14.63 10.99 6.89
N ALA A 311 -14.78 10.31 5.75
CA ALA A 311 -15.84 9.33 5.52
C ALA A 311 -15.34 8.17 4.63
N PRO A 312 -14.56 7.22 5.18
CA PRO A 312 -13.94 6.15 4.39
C PRO A 312 -14.95 5.19 3.74
N ASN A 313 -16.16 5.08 4.32
CA ASN A 313 -17.25 4.21 3.85
C ASN A 313 -18.26 4.93 2.91
N GLY A 314 -17.99 6.16 2.49
CA GLY A 314 -18.70 6.82 1.38
C GLY A 314 -19.70 7.93 1.74
N ASP A 315 -20.39 8.41 0.69
CA ASP A 315 -21.04 9.72 0.60
C ASP A 315 -22.44 9.84 1.23
N ILE A 316 -22.86 8.91 2.09
CA ILE A 316 -24.19 9.01 2.69
C ILE A 316 -24.36 10.33 3.46
N ILE A 317 -23.27 10.84 4.03
CA ILE A 317 -23.20 12.14 4.70
C ILE A 317 -23.51 13.27 3.73
N THR A 318 -22.86 13.30 2.57
CA THR A 318 -23.06 14.31 1.53
C THR A 318 -24.51 14.34 1.05
N ASN A 319 -25.13 13.16 0.88
CA ASN A 319 -26.54 13.06 0.47
C ASN A 319 -27.51 13.53 1.58
N LEU A 320 -27.14 13.41 2.86
CA LEU A 320 -27.96 13.85 3.99
C LEU A 320 -27.90 15.36 4.24
N PHE A 321 -26.73 15.98 4.06
CA PHE A 321 -26.49 17.38 4.45
C PHE A 321 -26.29 18.36 3.28
N GLY A 322 -26.30 17.87 2.03
CA GLY A 322 -26.16 18.67 0.81
C GLY A 322 -24.72 18.74 0.28
N ARG A 323 -24.59 18.62 -1.04
CA ARG A 323 -23.30 18.40 -1.75
C ARG A 323 -22.31 19.55 -1.69
N ASP A 324 -22.79 20.79 -1.57
CA ASP A 324 -21.91 21.97 -1.70
C ASP A 324 -21.42 22.50 -0.34
N ARG A 325 -22.04 22.07 0.77
CA ARG A 325 -21.71 22.52 2.13
C ARG A 325 -20.87 21.51 2.91
N VAL A 326 -21.13 20.21 2.70
CA VAL A 326 -20.42 19.12 3.36
C VAL A 326 -19.74 18.25 2.31
N ILE A 327 -18.42 18.20 2.35
CA ILE A 327 -17.57 17.51 1.38
C ILE A 327 -16.91 16.33 2.06
N CYS A 328 -17.24 15.11 1.61
CA CYS A 328 -16.59 13.91 2.12
C CYS A 328 -15.20 13.73 1.53
N PHE A 329 -14.26 13.26 2.33
CA PHE A 329 -12.94 12.85 1.86
C PHE A 329 -12.48 11.52 2.49
N GLY A 330 -11.44 10.94 1.93
CA GLY A 330 -10.79 9.74 2.49
C GLY A 330 -11.45 8.42 2.15
N ALA A 331 -12.24 8.36 1.07
CA ALA A 331 -12.87 7.13 0.58
C ALA A 331 -11.85 5.98 0.48
N ALA A 332 -12.16 4.84 1.10
CA ALA A 332 -11.24 3.70 1.20
C ALA A 332 -10.77 3.17 -0.16
N SER A 333 -11.63 3.24 -1.18
CA SER A 333 -11.28 2.87 -2.56
C SER A 333 -10.17 3.74 -3.16
N SER A 334 -10.06 4.98 -2.72
CA SER A 334 -9.07 5.94 -3.22
C SER A 334 -7.78 5.90 -2.39
N THR A 335 -7.91 5.85 -1.06
CA THR A 335 -6.77 5.89 -0.12
C THR A 335 -6.04 4.54 0.00
N ALA A 336 -6.73 3.42 -0.20
CA ALA A 336 -6.19 2.07 -0.12
C ALA A 336 -6.19 1.39 -1.51
N SER A 337 -5.42 1.95 -2.44
CA SER A 337 -5.20 1.39 -3.78
C SER A 337 -3.74 0.98 -4.00
N ALA A 338 -3.49 0.06 -4.93
CA ALA A 338 -2.15 -0.39 -5.29
C ALA A 338 -1.24 0.79 -5.72
N ASP A 339 -1.77 1.71 -6.53
CA ASP A 339 -1.07 2.92 -6.96
C ASP A 339 -0.63 3.77 -5.77
N MET A 340 -1.48 3.91 -4.75
CA MET A 340 -1.19 4.69 -3.55
C MET A 340 -0.20 3.98 -2.61
N ILE A 341 -0.39 2.68 -2.37
CA ILE A 341 0.40 1.92 -1.39
C ILE A 341 1.80 1.59 -1.91
N PHE A 342 1.92 1.14 -3.16
CA PHE A 342 3.24 0.87 -3.74
C PHE A 342 3.94 2.18 -4.14
N ASN A 343 3.19 3.29 -4.20
CA ASN A 343 3.66 4.65 -4.43
C ASN A 343 4.65 4.78 -5.60
N GLY A 344 4.56 3.87 -6.58
CA GLY A 344 5.60 3.68 -7.60
C GLY A 344 5.84 4.96 -8.40
N LYS A 345 4.76 5.67 -8.78
CA LYS A 345 4.86 6.91 -9.56
C LYS A 345 5.56 8.02 -8.79
N SER A 346 5.19 8.28 -7.52
CA SER A 346 5.80 9.34 -6.73
C SER A 346 7.20 8.99 -6.27
N MET A 347 7.46 7.72 -5.96
CA MET A 347 8.80 7.28 -5.56
C MET A 347 9.77 7.33 -6.75
N GLU A 348 9.31 7.01 -7.96
CA GLU A 348 10.08 7.22 -9.19
C GLU A 348 10.31 8.69 -9.50
N ALA A 349 9.32 9.57 -9.27
CA ALA A 349 9.51 11.01 -9.41
C ALA A 349 10.56 11.55 -8.43
N ALA A 350 10.46 11.15 -7.16
CA ALA A 350 11.43 11.49 -6.11
C ALA A 350 12.83 10.97 -6.43
N ARG A 351 12.92 9.75 -6.97
CA ARG A 351 14.17 9.15 -7.44
C ARG A 351 14.80 9.96 -8.56
N ARG A 352 14.03 10.33 -9.61
CA ARG A 352 14.54 11.14 -10.73
C ARG A 352 15.07 12.48 -10.27
N GLN A 353 14.36 13.14 -9.34
CA GLN A 353 14.81 14.39 -8.74
C GLN A 353 16.15 14.21 -8.01
N HIS A 354 16.25 13.18 -7.16
CA HIS A 354 17.49 12.88 -6.45
C HIS A 354 18.63 12.53 -7.40
N GLU A 355 18.37 11.78 -8.47
CA GLU A 355 19.37 11.41 -9.47
C GLU A 355 19.92 12.63 -10.23
N PHE A 356 19.10 13.64 -10.51
CA PHE A 356 19.57 14.91 -11.06
C PHE A 356 20.55 15.58 -10.10
N TYR A 357 20.15 15.76 -8.84
CA TYR A 357 20.99 16.38 -7.81
C TYR A 357 22.30 15.60 -7.59
N TYR A 358 22.23 14.27 -7.51
CA TYR A 358 23.38 13.38 -7.36
C TYR A 358 24.37 13.49 -8.54
N LYS A 359 23.88 13.56 -9.78
CA LYS A 359 24.74 13.70 -10.96
C LYS A 359 25.44 15.06 -11.01
N GLN A 360 24.77 16.13 -10.56
CA GLN A 360 25.30 17.48 -10.62
C GLN A 360 26.25 17.81 -9.46
N TYR A 361 25.91 17.39 -8.23
CA TYR A 361 26.61 17.79 -7.01
C TYR A 361 27.23 16.63 -6.21
N GLY A 362 27.02 15.38 -6.64
CA GLY A 362 27.51 14.19 -5.93
C GLY A 362 26.67 13.81 -4.72
N GLY A 363 27.25 13.03 -3.80
CA GLY A 363 26.59 12.59 -2.56
C GLY A 363 26.25 11.10 -2.52
N THR A 364 25.15 10.75 -1.85
CA THR A 364 24.71 9.35 -1.67
C THR A 364 23.76 8.95 -2.81
N PRO A 365 23.99 7.83 -3.52
CA PRO A 365 23.05 7.36 -4.54
C PRO A 365 21.72 6.93 -3.90
N TRP A 366 20.64 6.96 -4.68
CA TRP A 366 19.27 6.70 -4.21
C TRP A 366 19.15 5.42 -3.39
N GLU A 367 19.78 4.33 -3.84
CA GLU A 367 19.73 2.99 -3.23
C GLU A 367 20.37 2.94 -1.83
N LYS A 368 21.20 3.94 -1.49
CA LYS A 368 21.90 4.04 -0.21
C LYS A 368 21.35 5.15 0.68
N LEU A 369 20.29 5.85 0.25
CA LEU A 369 19.67 6.88 1.08
C LEU A 369 18.94 6.23 2.26
N ASP A 370 19.15 6.82 3.44
CA ASP A 370 18.31 6.56 4.59
C ASP A 370 16.84 6.95 4.30
N SER A 371 15.93 6.41 5.11
CA SER A 371 14.50 6.62 4.91
C SER A 371 14.10 8.09 5.07
N PHE A 372 14.73 8.83 5.98
CA PHE A 372 14.47 10.26 6.15
C PHE A 372 14.74 11.07 4.86
N LYS A 373 15.88 10.86 4.20
CA LYS A 373 16.22 11.55 2.94
C LYS A 373 15.35 11.11 1.78
N ARG A 374 15.01 9.82 1.67
CA ARG A 374 14.07 9.34 0.64
C ARG A 374 12.72 10.04 0.77
N TYR A 375 12.17 10.10 1.97
CA TYR A 375 10.89 10.76 2.21
C TYR A 375 10.93 12.28 2.08
N SER A 376 12.09 12.93 2.29
CA SER A 376 12.26 14.35 1.98
C SER A 376 12.06 14.62 0.48
N ASN A 377 12.61 13.74 -0.38
CA ASN A 377 12.41 13.81 -1.83
C ASN A 377 10.96 13.49 -2.24
N VAL A 378 10.29 12.57 -1.54
CA VAL A 378 8.85 12.30 -1.75
C VAL A 378 8.01 13.52 -1.40
N SER A 379 8.28 14.17 -0.28
CA SER A 379 7.60 15.42 0.12
C SER A 379 7.84 16.54 -0.90
N SER A 380 9.07 16.68 -1.42
CA SER A 380 9.35 17.61 -2.54
C SER A 380 8.56 17.27 -3.81
N SER A 381 8.46 15.98 -4.15
CA SER A 381 7.67 15.52 -5.30
C SER A 381 6.18 15.73 -5.12
N ASP A 382 5.67 15.68 -3.88
CA ASP A 382 4.28 15.99 -3.59
C ASP A 382 3.96 17.46 -3.79
N TYR A 383 4.86 18.32 -3.34
CA TYR A 383 4.73 19.77 -3.46
C TYR A 383 4.77 20.28 -4.91
N MET A 384 5.23 19.45 -5.85
CA MET A 384 5.22 19.79 -7.28
C MET A 384 3.84 20.18 -7.79
N TYR A 385 2.77 19.57 -7.28
CA TYR A 385 1.41 19.96 -7.67
C TYR A 385 1.10 21.43 -7.32
N THR A 386 1.57 21.91 -6.17
CA THR A 386 1.44 23.31 -5.78
C THR A 386 2.35 24.19 -6.64
N ILE A 387 3.59 23.76 -6.88
CA ILE A 387 4.55 24.48 -7.73
C ILE A 387 3.98 24.71 -9.14
N ASP A 388 3.44 23.68 -9.79
CA ASP A 388 2.88 23.76 -11.14
C ASP A 388 1.77 24.82 -11.19
N ARG A 389 0.86 24.82 -10.21
CA ARG A 389 -0.20 25.84 -10.08
C ARG A 389 0.33 27.25 -9.89
N LEU A 390 1.41 27.42 -9.12
CA LEU A 390 2.02 28.73 -8.88
C LEU A 390 2.77 29.24 -10.13
N LEU A 391 3.44 28.35 -10.86
CA LEU A 391 4.07 28.65 -12.14
C LEU A 391 3.03 29.07 -13.20
N GLU A 392 1.90 28.37 -13.29
CA GLU A 392 0.78 28.73 -14.16
C GLU A 392 0.21 30.13 -13.83
N ARG A 393 0.29 30.55 -12.56
CA ARG A 393 -0.08 31.90 -12.11
C ARG A 393 1.01 32.95 -12.35
N GLY A 394 2.12 32.58 -12.96
CA GLY A 394 3.23 33.48 -13.30
C GLY A 394 4.19 33.77 -12.15
N MET A 395 4.21 32.94 -11.09
CA MET A 395 5.18 33.11 -10.02
C MET A 395 6.62 32.89 -10.54
N PRO A 396 7.58 33.79 -10.25
CA PRO A 396 8.96 33.61 -10.68
C PRO A 396 9.61 32.36 -10.08
N VAL A 397 10.48 31.69 -10.86
CA VAL A 397 11.20 30.47 -10.43
C VAL A 397 11.99 30.67 -9.14
N GLU A 398 12.57 31.85 -8.92
CA GLU A 398 13.28 32.17 -7.67
C GLU A 398 12.33 32.21 -6.46
N SER A 399 11.10 32.70 -6.63
CA SER A 399 10.09 32.68 -5.56
C SER A 399 9.63 31.25 -5.27
N ILE A 400 9.50 30.41 -6.32
CA ILE A 400 9.23 28.97 -6.16
C ILE A 400 10.36 28.27 -5.41
N ALA A 401 11.62 28.55 -5.76
CA ALA A 401 12.78 27.99 -5.07
C ALA A 401 12.79 28.37 -3.57
N ARG A 402 12.46 29.63 -3.26
CA ARG A 402 12.29 30.08 -1.88
C ARG A 402 11.18 29.32 -1.13
N LEU A 403 10.03 29.09 -1.76
CA LEU A 403 8.94 28.32 -1.13
C LEU A 403 9.33 26.86 -0.93
N GLU A 404 10.01 26.23 -1.90
CA GLU A 404 10.53 24.87 -1.75
C GLU A 404 11.58 24.77 -0.65
N HIS A 405 12.44 25.78 -0.48
CA HIS A 405 13.37 25.86 0.64
C HIS A 405 12.63 25.94 1.99
N ILE A 406 11.58 26.76 2.08
CA ILE A 406 10.73 26.82 3.28
C ILE A 406 10.08 25.45 3.55
N ARG A 407 9.54 24.77 2.52
CA ARG A 407 8.98 23.42 2.65
C ARG A 407 10.03 22.44 3.18
N TRP A 408 11.24 22.48 2.62
CA TRP A 408 12.35 21.63 3.02
C TRP A 408 12.75 21.89 4.47
N CYS A 409 12.82 23.16 4.90
CA CYS A 409 13.04 23.53 6.31
C CYS A 409 11.91 23.00 7.20
N ARG A 410 10.64 23.18 6.82
CA ARG A 410 9.48 22.66 7.58
C ARG A 410 9.52 21.14 7.70
N TYR A 411 9.87 20.42 6.64
CA TYR A 411 10.09 18.97 6.71
C TYR A 411 11.17 18.62 7.74
N HIS A 412 12.26 19.38 7.82
CA HIS A 412 13.31 19.15 8.80
C HIS A 412 12.83 19.44 10.23
N TYR A 413 12.17 20.58 10.47
CA TYR A 413 11.64 20.96 11.78
C TYR A 413 10.58 19.97 12.29
N ILE A 414 9.67 19.50 11.44
CA ILE A 414 8.69 18.43 11.77
C ILE A 414 9.41 17.18 12.30
N HIS A 415 10.64 16.93 11.84
CA HIS A 415 11.44 15.77 12.21
C HIS A 415 12.52 16.09 13.27
N ASN A 416 12.34 17.18 14.01
CA ASN A 416 13.22 17.65 15.09
C ASN A 416 14.66 17.90 14.64
N TRP A 417 14.84 18.33 13.39
CA TRP A 417 16.11 18.92 12.97
C TRP A 417 16.15 20.38 13.35
N LYS A 418 17.34 20.86 13.69
CA LYS A 418 17.58 22.24 14.10
C LYS A 418 18.76 22.85 13.38
N TYR A 419 18.77 24.18 13.34
CA TYR A 419 19.89 24.92 12.83
C TYR A 419 21.16 24.72 13.68
N GLY A 420 22.31 24.73 13.03
CA GLY A 420 23.63 24.88 13.63
C GLY A 420 24.67 25.19 12.57
N ALA A 421 25.78 25.82 12.95
CA ALA A 421 26.79 26.30 11.99
C ALA A 421 27.34 25.18 11.08
N ASP A 422 27.50 23.98 11.64
CA ASP A 422 27.96 22.79 10.93
C ASP A 422 26.86 21.73 10.90
N THR A 423 26.72 21.06 9.75
CA THR A 423 25.77 19.96 9.58
C THR A 423 26.26 18.71 10.31
N ASP A 424 25.40 18.15 11.17
CA ASP A 424 25.62 16.88 11.89
C ASP A 424 24.33 16.06 11.87
N SER A 425 24.24 15.12 10.92
CA SER A 425 23.05 14.31 10.73
C SER A 425 22.71 13.41 11.93
N ASN A 426 23.71 12.97 12.70
CA ASN A 426 23.49 12.13 13.88
C ASN A 426 22.82 12.90 15.01
N LYS A 427 23.07 14.22 15.08
CA LYS A 427 22.43 15.13 16.03
C LYS A 427 21.23 15.88 15.46
N ARG A 428 20.83 15.57 14.21
CA ARG A 428 19.79 16.28 13.45
C ARG A 428 20.05 17.80 13.39
N ILE A 429 21.28 18.17 13.06
CA ILE A 429 21.69 19.56 12.88
C ILE A 429 21.98 19.79 11.40
N HIS A 430 21.47 20.89 10.83
CA HIS A 430 21.76 21.27 9.46
C HIS A 430 21.98 22.78 9.32
N ASN A 431 23.04 23.16 8.62
CA ASN A 431 23.46 24.57 8.46
C ASN A 431 22.55 25.40 7.56
N CYS A 432 21.87 24.78 6.60
CA CYS A 432 20.91 25.46 5.72
C CYS A 432 19.51 25.67 6.32
N LEU A 433 19.26 25.35 7.60
CA LEU A 433 17.98 25.61 8.27
C LEU A 433 17.84 27.08 8.69
N VAL A 434 17.98 27.97 7.71
CA VAL A 434 17.91 29.44 7.81
C VAL A 434 16.97 29.98 6.73
N PRO A 435 16.47 31.21 6.86
CA PRO A 435 15.72 31.87 5.78
C PRO A 435 16.47 31.85 4.45
N PHE A 436 15.75 31.70 3.34
CA PHE A 436 16.34 31.65 1.99
C PHE A 436 17.26 32.84 1.69
N SER A 437 16.94 34.04 2.21
CA SER A 437 17.76 35.25 2.06
C SER A 437 19.12 35.15 2.73
N GLU A 438 19.27 34.31 3.75
CA GLU A 438 20.49 34.12 4.54
C GLU A 438 21.37 32.96 4.02
N LEU A 439 20.89 32.21 3.02
CA LEU A 439 21.71 31.20 2.34
C LEU A 439 22.88 31.84 1.60
N SER A 440 23.96 31.08 1.42
CA SER A 440 25.02 31.46 0.48
C SER A 440 24.48 31.46 -0.95
N GLU A 441 25.13 32.21 -1.84
CA GLU A 441 24.72 32.28 -3.25
C GLU A 441 24.81 30.91 -3.93
N GLU A 442 25.76 30.06 -3.55
CA GLU A 442 25.89 28.70 -4.05
C GLU A 442 24.69 27.83 -3.69
N GLU A 443 24.19 27.91 -2.44
CA GLU A 443 23.01 27.14 -2.02
C GLU A 443 21.73 27.66 -2.70
N LYS A 444 21.57 28.99 -2.86
CA LYS A 444 20.43 29.56 -3.61
C LYS A 444 20.41 29.08 -5.06
N ILE A 445 21.58 29.02 -5.71
CA ILE A 445 21.70 28.52 -7.08
C ILE A 445 21.27 27.06 -7.17
N LYS A 446 21.67 26.22 -6.20
CA LYS A 446 21.25 24.81 -6.15
C LYS A 446 19.74 24.67 -6.06
N ASP A 447 19.08 25.43 -5.18
CA ASP A 447 17.62 25.39 -5.04
C ASP A 447 16.91 25.81 -6.34
N ILE A 448 17.41 26.87 -6.99
CA ILE A 448 16.86 27.34 -8.27
C ILE A 448 17.06 26.31 -9.38
N GLU A 449 18.25 25.69 -9.48
CA GLU A 449 18.54 24.64 -10.45
C GLU A 449 17.69 23.39 -10.20
N ALA A 450 17.45 23.04 -8.93
CA ALA A 450 16.58 21.94 -8.56
C ALA A 450 15.15 22.17 -9.06
N ILE A 451 14.59 23.38 -8.96
CA ILE A 451 13.27 23.69 -9.54
C ILE A 451 13.29 23.61 -11.07
N LYS A 452 14.28 24.22 -11.72
CA LYS A 452 14.40 24.20 -13.19
C LYS A 452 14.52 22.79 -13.76
N SER A 453 15.13 21.86 -13.03
CA SER A 453 15.28 20.47 -13.47
C SER A 453 13.95 19.69 -13.54
N LYS A 454 12.89 20.23 -12.94
CA LYS A 454 11.55 19.62 -12.86
C LYS A 454 10.55 20.21 -13.86
N MET A 455 10.90 21.34 -14.47
CA MET A 455 10.19 21.95 -15.60
C MET A 455 10.60 21.25 -16.89
#